data_AF-A0A963SFI6-F1
#
_entry.id   AF-A0A963SFI6-F1
#
_cell.length_a   1.000
_cell.length_b   1.000
_cell.length_c   1.000
_cell.angle_alpha   90.00
_cell.angle_beta   90.00
_cell.angle_gamma   90.00
#
_symmetry.space_group_name_H-M   'P 1'
#
loop_
_entity.id
_entity.type
_entity.pdbx_description
1 polymer ?
#
loop_
_entity_poly.entity_id
_entity_poly.type
_entity_poly.pdbx_seq_one_letter_code
_entity_poly.pdbx_strand_id
1 'polypeptide(L)'
;MRIGASFALLAAFLGSAATPQDRIALSRTVYVEKIDGAAGLRTVEPATSFRRGDRVILMIEWTGAEARKGTVVRSAIPTSLAFQQGSSEALEVSVDGGRKWGRIGHLRVGERLAAPEEVTHVRLKVHGKTGGRMTYSAIVR
;
A
#
# COMPACT_ATOMS: atom_id res chain seq x y z
N MET A 1 -8.15 -60.63 -43.33
CA MET A 1 -8.48 -59.84 -42.12
C MET A 1 -7.30 -58.94 -41.77
N ARG A 2 -7.51 -57.62 -41.86
CA ARG A 2 -6.85 -56.47 -41.18
C ARG A 2 -5.34 -56.49 -40.93
N ILE A 3 -4.60 -55.73 -41.76
CA ILE A 3 -3.23 -55.24 -41.50
C ILE A 3 -3.36 -53.99 -40.61
N GLY A 4 -2.79 -54.02 -39.40
CA GLY A 4 -2.77 -52.88 -38.48
C GLY A 4 -1.48 -52.06 -38.66
N ALA A 5 -1.60 -50.83 -39.14
CA ALA A 5 -0.50 -49.87 -39.19
C ALA A 5 -0.51 -49.03 -37.90
N SER A 6 0.56 -49.14 -37.11
CA SER A 6 0.77 -48.34 -35.91
C SER A 6 1.41 -47.00 -36.27
N PHE A 7 0.67 -45.90 -36.10
CA PHE A 7 1.16 -44.54 -36.25
C PHE A 7 1.64 -44.04 -34.89
N ALA A 8 2.95 -43.91 -34.70
CA ALA A 8 3.53 -43.34 -33.48
C ALA A 8 3.52 -41.81 -33.56
N LEU A 9 2.64 -41.16 -32.80
CA LEU A 9 2.55 -39.70 -32.72
C LEU A 9 3.57 -39.18 -31.69
N LEU A 10 4.59 -38.47 -32.17
CA LEU A 10 5.60 -37.81 -31.35
C LEU A 10 5.04 -36.47 -30.85
N ALA A 11 4.64 -36.38 -29.59
CA ALA A 11 4.19 -35.13 -28.97
C ALA A 11 5.40 -34.32 -28.48
N ALA A 12 5.72 -33.23 -29.18
CA ALA A 12 6.72 -32.26 -28.73
C ALA A 12 6.15 -31.41 -27.58
N PHE A 13 6.67 -31.61 -26.37
CA PHE A 13 6.44 -30.70 -25.25
C PHE A 13 7.20 -29.40 -25.49
N LEU A 14 6.48 -28.35 -25.93
CA LEU A 14 6.98 -26.99 -25.93
C LEU A 14 7.09 -26.51 -24.48
N GLY A 15 8.31 -26.50 -23.95
CA GLY A 15 8.59 -25.91 -22.63
C GLY A 15 8.27 -24.42 -22.64
N SER A 16 7.31 -23.98 -21.84
CA SER A 16 7.08 -22.55 -21.60
C SER A 16 8.28 -21.98 -20.84
N ALA A 17 9.00 -21.06 -21.47
CA ALA A 17 9.99 -20.24 -20.77
C ALA A 17 9.28 -19.35 -19.74
N ALA A 18 9.57 -19.56 -18.46
CA ALA A 18 9.15 -18.65 -17.40
C ALA A 18 9.92 -17.34 -17.52
N THR A 19 9.23 -16.23 -17.81
CA THR A 19 9.84 -14.90 -17.77
C THR A 19 10.14 -14.50 -16.32
N PRO A 20 11.28 -13.82 -16.03
CA PRO A 20 11.55 -13.27 -14.72
C PRO A 20 10.42 -12.34 -14.28
N GLN A 21 9.73 -12.70 -13.20
CA GLN A 21 8.74 -11.83 -12.59
C GLN A 21 9.51 -10.79 -11.77
N ASP A 22 9.49 -9.51 -12.20
CA ASP A 22 10.03 -8.40 -11.40
C ASP A 22 9.38 -8.43 -10.01
N ARG A 23 10.09 -8.95 -9.02
CA ARG A 23 9.57 -9.09 -7.66
C ARG A 23 9.78 -7.80 -6.91
N ILE A 24 8.74 -6.97 -6.83
CA ILE A 24 8.70 -5.87 -5.87
C ILE A 24 8.50 -6.47 -4.49
N ALA A 25 9.46 -6.26 -3.59
CA ALA A 25 9.29 -6.60 -2.18
C ALA A 25 8.59 -5.44 -1.47
N LEU A 26 7.60 -5.73 -0.62
CA LEU A 26 6.95 -4.74 0.23
C LEU A 26 7.09 -5.14 1.71
N SER A 27 7.51 -4.21 2.55
CA SER A 27 7.44 -4.33 4.01
C SER A 27 6.42 -3.34 4.57
N ARG A 28 5.82 -3.68 5.71
CA ARG A 28 4.86 -2.83 6.42
C ARG A 28 5.20 -2.82 7.90
N THR A 29 5.30 -1.64 8.47
CA THR A 29 5.57 -1.45 9.89
C THR A 29 4.61 -0.41 10.44
N VAL A 30 4.15 -0.63 11.67
CA VAL A 30 3.31 0.32 12.40
C VAL A 30 4.06 0.74 13.65
N TYR A 31 4.09 2.05 13.89
CA TYR A 31 4.66 2.66 15.08
C TYR A 31 3.56 3.34 15.88
N VAL A 32 3.70 3.41 17.20
CA VAL A 32 2.81 4.18 18.08
C VAL A 32 3.56 5.43 18.57
N GLU A 33 2.91 6.59 18.51
CA GLU A 33 3.40 7.82 19.13
C GLU A 33 2.97 7.83 20.60
N LYS A 34 3.95 7.84 21.50
CA LYS A 34 3.75 7.99 22.94
C LYS A 34 4.13 9.40 23.36
N ILE A 35 3.27 10.03 24.16
CA ILE A 35 3.55 11.30 24.81
C ILE A 35 3.95 10.97 26.24
N ASP A 36 5.20 11.25 26.61
CA ASP A 36 5.60 11.18 28.02
C ASP A 36 5.03 12.39 28.76
N GLY A 37 4.10 12.12 29.67
CA GLY A 37 3.37 13.14 30.43
C GLY A 37 4.26 13.99 31.34
N ALA A 38 5.46 13.54 31.69
CA ALA A 38 6.36 14.28 32.56
C ALA A 38 7.22 15.32 31.81
N ALA A 39 7.55 15.06 30.54
CA ALA A 39 8.47 15.89 29.76
C ALA A 39 7.85 16.51 28.51
N GLY A 40 6.60 16.16 28.17
CA GLY A 40 5.98 16.54 26.90
C GLY A 40 6.70 15.97 25.67
N LEU A 41 7.63 15.03 25.88
CA LEU A 41 8.45 14.45 24.83
C LEU A 41 7.61 13.42 24.06
N ARG A 42 7.69 13.50 22.74
CA ARG A 42 7.03 12.55 21.83
C ARG A 42 8.04 11.51 21.40
N THR A 43 7.76 10.26 21.71
CA THR A 43 8.58 9.12 21.30
C THR A 43 7.79 8.26 20.32
N VAL A 44 8.48 7.69 19.34
CA VAL A 44 7.91 6.77 18.36
C VAL A 44 8.59 5.43 18.52
N GLU A 45 7.81 4.37 18.73
CA GLU A 45 8.31 3.00 18.90
C GLU A 45 7.48 2.02 18.06
N PRO A 46 8.06 0.87 17.65
CA PRO A 46 7.30 -0.18 16.96
C PRO A 46 6.10 -0.62 17.80
N ALA A 47 4.94 -0.71 17.16
CA ALA A 47 3.70 -1.08 17.83
C ALA A 47 3.72 -2.57 18.23
N THR A 48 3.66 -2.86 19.53
CA THR A 48 3.48 -4.23 20.06
C THR A 48 2.04 -4.50 20.46
N SER A 49 1.27 -3.45 20.73
CA SER A 49 -0.17 -3.48 21.03
C SER A 49 -0.82 -2.16 20.59
N PHE A 50 -2.15 -2.15 20.49
CA PHE A 50 -2.93 -0.98 20.11
C PHE A 50 -4.04 -0.72 21.13
N ARG A 51 -4.24 0.54 21.48
CA ARG A 51 -5.37 1.02 22.28
C ARG A 51 -6.15 2.05 21.49
N ARG A 52 -7.47 2.09 21.74
CA ARG A 52 -8.34 3.15 21.20
C ARG A 52 -7.76 4.53 21.56
N GLY A 53 -7.68 5.41 20.57
CA GLY A 53 -7.10 6.74 20.70
C GLY A 53 -5.60 6.81 20.44
N ASP A 54 -4.88 5.69 20.35
CA ASP A 54 -3.45 5.71 20.03
C ASP A 54 -3.24 6.36 18.67
N ARG A 55 -2.28 7.29 18.61
CA ARG A 55 -1.78 7.80 17.35
C ARG A 55 -0.71 6.84 16.83
N VAL A 56 -0.89 6.38 15.61
CA VAL A 56 0.01 5.47 14.94
C VAL A 56 0.56 6.05 13.66
N ILE A 57 1.77 5.65 13.30
CA ILE A 57 2.42 5.96 12.04
C ILE A 57 2.59 4.66 11.28
N LEU A 58 1.95 4.57 10.12
CA LEU A 58 2.05 3.42 9.23
C LEU A 58 3.11 3.72 8.18
N MET A 59 3.95 2.73 7.94
CA MET A 59 5.08 2.82 7.04
C MET A 59 5.06 1.63 6.08
N ILE A 60 5.07 1.93 4.78
CA ILE A 60 5.14 0.95 3.71
C ILE A 60 6.40 1.23 2.92
N GLU A 61 7.32 0.27 2.89
CA GLU A 61 8.56 0.36 2.12
C GLU A 61 8.52 -0.64 0.98
N TRP A 62 9.21 -0.30 -0.09
CA TRP A 62 9.38 -1.20 -1.22
C TRP A 62 10.81 -1.17 -1.75
N THR A 63 11.26 -2.31 -2.26
CA THR A 63 12.55 -2.49 -2.94
C THR A 63 12.39 -3.41 -4.16
N GLY A 64 13.37 -3.40 -5.05
CA GLY A 64 13.32 -4.15 -6.31
C GLY A 64 12.29 -3.61 -7.31
N ALA A 65 11.69 -2.45 -7.03
CA ALA A 65 10.88 -1.76 -8.01
C ALA A 65 11.82 -1.09 -9.00
N GLU A 66 12.24 -1.77 -10.07
CA GLU A 66 12.55 -1.02 -11.29
C GLU A 66 11.32 -0.15 -11.54
N ALA A 67 11.44 1.15 -11.31
CA ALA A 67 10.32 2.07 -11.31
C ALA A 67 9.87 2.24 -12.77
N ARG A 68 9.21 1.21 -13.31
CA ARG A 68 8.52 1.26 -14.58
C ARG A 68 7.58 2.45 -14.48
N LYS A 69 7.58 3.27 -15.54
CA LYS A 69 6.70 4.43 -15.63
C LYS A 69 5.27 3.99 -15.33
N GLY A 70 4.68 4.51 -14.25
CA GLY A 70 3.31 4.19 -13.83
C GLY A 70 3.17 3.24 -12.64
N THR A 71 4.25 2.75 -12.03
CA THR A 71 4.15 1.98 -10.77
C THR A 71 3.55 2.82 -9.64
N VAL A 72 2.57 2.27 -8.94
CA VAL A 72 1.87 2.90 -7.82
C VAL A 72 1.83 1.96 -6.64
N VAL A 73 2.26 2.44 -5.47
CA VAL A 73 2.04 1.74 -4.20
C VAL A 73 0.73 2.24 -3.60
N ARG A 74 -0.20 1.33 -3.33
CA ARG A 74 -1.50 1.63 -2.71
C ARG A 74 -1.71 0.82 -1.44
N SER A 75 -2.45 1.38 -0.49
CA SER A 75 -2.90 0.66 0.71
C SER A 75 -4.32 1.07 1.05
N ALA A 76 -5.15 0.09 1.39
CA ALA A 76 -6.39 0.36 2.13
C ALA A 76 -6.05 0.78 3.55
N ILE A 77 -6.90 1.61 4.13
CA ILE A 77 -6.85 1.96 5.54
C ILE A 77 -7.79 1.01 6.29
N PRO A 78 -7.28 0.22 7.27
CA PRO A 78 -8.13 -0.63 8.10
C PRO A 78 -9.26 0.16 8.74
N THR A 79 -10.45 -0.44 8.86
CA THR A 79 -11.60 0.21 9.51
C THR A 79 -11.38 0.49 11.00
N SER A 80 -10.40 -0.17 11.63
CA SER A 80 -9.93 0.13 12.98
C SER A 80 -9.05 1.39 13.07
N LEU A 81 -8.70 2.02 11.94
CA LEU A 81 -7.82 3.20 11.88
C LEU A 81 -8.51 4.37 11.17
N ALA A 82 -8.45 5.54 11.79
CA ALA A 82 -8.88 6.80 11.21
C ALA A 82 -7.68 7.57 10.68
N PHE A 83 -7.57 7.75 9.36
CA PHE A 83 -6.50 8.55 8.76
C PHE A 83 -6.45 9.96 9.34
N GLN A 84 -5.23 10.50 9.46
CA GLN A 84 -5.01 11.86 9.90
C GLN A 84 -4.25 12.64 8.83
N GLN A 85 -3.04 12.19 8.47
CA GLN A 85 -2.17 12.93 7.56
C GLN A 85 -1.18 12.03 6.82
N GLY A 86 -0.86 12.38 5.57
CA GLY A 86 0.25 11.79 4.82
C GLY A 86 1.55 12.57 5.05
N SER A 87 2.69 11.89 5.01
CA SER A 87 4.00 12.54 5.21
C SER A 87 4.54 13.30 4.00
N SER A 88 3.88 13.22 2.85
CA SER A 88 4.33 13.80 1.59
C SER A 88 3.16 14.41 0.84
N GLU A 89 3.42 15.52 0.16
CA GLU A 89 2.46 16.16 -0.75
C GLU A 89 2.16 15.35 -2.01
N ALA A 90 3.05 14.42 -2.37
CA ALA A 90 2.81 13.48 -3.46
C ALA A 90 1.89 12.32 -3.07
N LEU A 91 1.58 12.17 -1.78
CA LEU A 91 0.64 11.15 -1.30
C LEU A 91 -0.79 11.59 -1.63
N GLU A 92 -1.46 10.77 -2.43
CA GLU A 92 -2.86 10.96 -2.77
C GLU A 92 -3.72 10.02 -1.92
N VAL A 93 -4.91 10.48 -1.55
CA VAL A 93 -5.88 9.72 -0.78
C VAL A 93 -7.15 9.48 -1.58
N SER A 94 -7.95 8.52 -1.14
CA SER A 94 -9.27 8.24 -1.70
C SER A 94 -10.29 8.05 -0.59
N VAL A 95 -11.49 8.60 -0.79
CA VAL A 95 -12.64 8.51 0.14
C VAL A 95 -13.73 7.56 -0.38
N ASP A 96 -13.46 6.88 -1.50
CA ASP A 96 -14.46 6.12 -2.25
C ASP A 96 -13.99 4.73 -2.68
N GLY A 97 -13.10 4.11 -1.90
CA GLY A 97 -12.59 2.77 -2.15
C GLY A 97 -11.45 2.70 -3.17
N GLY A 98 -10.82 3.84 -3.49
CA GLY A 98 -9.74 3.93 -4.45
C GLY A 98 -10.21 4.16 -5.90
N ARG A 99 -11.43 4.67 -6.11
CA ARG A 99 -11.93 5.02 -7.44
C ARG A 99 -11.44 6.40 -7.87
N LYS A 100 -11.52 7.38 -6.97
CA LYS A 100 -11.01 8.74 -7.15
C LYS A 100 -9.88 9.02 -6.16
N TRP A 101 -8.94 9.85 -6.59
CA TRP A 101 -7.71 10.14 -5.86
C TRP A 101 -7.38 11.63 -5.91
N GLY A 102 -6.89 12.17 -4.80
CA GLY A 102 -6.47 13.56 -4.71
C GLY A 102 -5.97 13.91 -3.31
N ARG A 103 -5.77 15.20 -3.04
CA ARG A 103 -5.46 15.70 -1.69
C ARG A 103 -6.76 15.80 -0.88
N ILE A 104 -6.72 15.44 0.41
CA ILE A 104 -7.92 15.34 1.25
C ILE A 104 -8.79 16.62 1.25
N GLY A 105 -8.16 17.79 1.34
CA GLY A 105 -8.87 19.08 1.32
C GLY A 105 -9.53 19.44 -0.02
N HIS A 106 -9.33 18.64 -1.08
CA HIS A 106 -9.95 18.82 -2.39
C HIS A 106 -10.98 17.73 -2.71
N LEU A 107 -11.05 16.67 -1.91
CA LEU A 107 -12.03 15.60 -2.10
C LEU A 107 -13.36 15.97 -1.44
N ARG A 108 -14.45 15.43 -2.00
CA ARG A 108 -15.81 15.67 -1.50
C ARG A 108 -16.53 14.36 -1.21
N VAL A 109 -17.41 14.41 -0.23
CA VAL A 109 -18.42 13.38 0.07
C VAL A 109 -19.78 14.06 -0.05
N GLY A 110 -20.51 13.77 -1.12
CA GLY A 110 -21.68 14.56 -1.52
C GLY A 110 -21.30 16.03 -1.74
N GLU A 111 -22.06 16.94 -1.13
CA GLU A 111 -21.89 18.39 -1.28
C GLU A 111 -20.92 19.01 -0.28
N ARG A 112 -20.15 18.24 0.49
CA ARG A 112 -19.17 18.78 1.47
C ARG A 112 -17.76 18.28 1.21
N LEU A 113 -16.76 19.00 1.73
CA LEU A 113 -15.40 18.50 1.78
C LEU A 113 -15.32 17.22 2.61
N ALA A 114 -14.48 16.31 2.17
CA ALA A 114 -14.21 15.08 2.89
C ALA A 114 -13.35 15.34 4.12
N ALA A 115 -13.71 14.69 5.23
CA ALA A 115 -12.91 14.69 6.44
C ALA A 115 -11.79 13.64 6.34
N PRO A 116 -10.63 13.83 7.00
CA PRO A 116 -9.56 12.84 7.05
C PRO A 116 -10.04 11.43 7.45
N GLU A 117 -10.98 11.34 8.39
CA GLU A 117 -11.51 10.09 8.92
C GLU A 117 -12.26 9.25 7.87
N GLU A 118 -12.68 9.87 6.77
CA GLU A 118 -13.39 9.24 5.64
C GLU A 118 -12.44 8.68 4.58
N VAL A 119 -11.13 8.90 4.73
CA VAL A 119 -10.15 8.30 3.83
C VAL A 119 -10.18 6.78 3.97
N THR A 120 -10.35 6.13 2.84
CA THR A 120 -10.39 4.67 2.70
C THR A 120 -9.08 4.09 2.19
N HIS A 121 -8.33 4.86 1.41
CA HIS A 121 -7.07 4.42 0.80
C HIS A 121 -6.06 5.55 0.68
N VAL A 122 -4.79 5.17 0.66
CA VAL A 122 -3.64 6.01 0.30
C VAL A 122 -2.92 5.42 -0.91
N ARG A 123 -2.30 6.27 -1.72
CA ARG A 123 -1.39 5.86 -2.77
C ARG A 123 -0.23 6.84 -2.95
N LEU A 124 0.86 6.31 -3.51
CA LEU A 124 2.01 7.08 -3.93
C LEU A 124 2.52 6.55 -5.27
N LYS A 125 2.77 7.44 -6.22
CA LYS A 125 3.42 7.11 -7.49
C LYS A 125 4.91 6.92 -7.24
N VAL A 126 5.48 5.84 -7.79
CA VAL A 126 6.90 5.53 -7.63
C VAL A 126 7.70 6.25 -8.72
N HIS A 127 8.76 6.95 -8.33
CA HIS A 127 9.62 7.69 -9.25
C HIS A 127 11.10 7.29 -9.09
N GLY A 128 11.73 6.89 -10.19
CA GLY A 128 13.19 6.96 -10.43
C GLY A 128 14.13 6.10 -9.59
N LYS A 129 13.67 5.41 -8.54
CA LYS A 129 14.53 4.61 -7.64
C LYS A 129 14.05 3.16 -7.57
N THR A 130 14.99 2.24 -7.36
CA THR A 130 14.76 0.80 -7.13
C THR A 130 13.97 0.49 -5.86
N GLY A 131 13.61 1.51 -5.07
CA GLY A 131 12.84 1.41 -3.84
C GLY A 131 12.35 2.75 -3.34
N GLY A 132 11.59 2.74 -2.25
CA GLY A 132 11.03 3.94 -1.65
C GLY A 132 10.13 3.62 -0.46
N ARG A 133 9.47 4.67 0.05
CA ARG A 133 8.64 4.59 1.24
C ARG A 133 7.46 5.53 1.17
N MET A 134 6.34 5.08 1.74
CA MET A 134 5.12 5.84 1.95
C MET A 134 4.77 5.77 3.44
N THR A 135 4.55 6.91 4.08
CA THR A 135 4.10 6.95 5.48
C THR A 135 2.87 7.82 5.66
N TYR A 136 2.02 7.44 6.62
CA TYR A 136 0.87 8.23 7.02
C TYR A 136 0.55 7.99 8.50
N SER A 137 -0.05 8.98 9.15
CA SER A 137 -0.54 8.87 10.51
C SER A 137 -2.04 8.53 10.54
N ALA A 138 -2.43 7.82 11.58
CA ALA A 138 -3.82 7.48 11.87
C ALA A 138 -4.06 7.45 13.38
N ILE A 139 -5.33 7.49 13.78
CA ILE A 139 -5.77 7.22 15.16
C ILE A 139 -6.45 5.85 15.19
N VAL A 140 -6.15 5.05 16.21
CA VAL A 140 -6.85 3.78 16.47
C VAL A 140 -8.26 4.09 16.97
N ARG A 141 -9.27 3.51 16.32
CA ARG A 141 -10.68 3.78 16.59
C ARG A 141 -11.19 3.16 17.88
#